data_AF-A0A143PRD6-F1
#
_entry.id   AF-A0A143PRD6-F1
#
_cell.length_a   1.000
_cell.length_b   1.000
_cell.length_c   1.000
_cell.angle_alpha   90.00
_cell.angle_beta   90.00
_cell.angle_gamma   90.00
#
_symmetry.space_group_name_H-M   'P 1'
#
loop_
_entity.id
_entity.type
_entity.pdbx_description
1 polymer ?
#
loop_
_entity_poly.entity_id
_entity_poly.type
_entity_poly.pdbx_seq_one_letter_code
_entity_poly.pdbx_strand_id
1 'polypeptide(L)'
;MTTLSTPLATAPGNAEDPIVRNTRAVALLAKRSALQRSAFALVCDRVTYSVGTTASLILHALWFSCWVTANAVLPTPFDPFPFSLLTSIVSLEAIFLSLFVLNSQNRLTRDSDQRAQIDLQVNLLAEQEMTLVLRMLRDLCARADIAVPEGLTELLHEVDVEKVAATVARELPEQS
;
A
#
# COMPACT_ATOMS: atom_id res chain seq x y z
N MET A 1 23.39 -39.79 36.93
CA MET A 1 24.47 -39.73 35.92
C MET A 1 23.90 -40.30 34.62
N THR A 2 23.60 -39.43 33.63
CA THR A 2 24.31 -39.32 32.34
C THR A 2 23.98 -40.54 31.44
N THR A 3 23.31 -40.49 30.28
CA THR A 3 23.15 -39.47 29.23
C THR A 3 21.93 -39.79 28.35
N LEU A 4 21.14 -38.77 28.00
CA LEU A 4 20.25 -38.73 26.83
C LEU A 4 21.10 -38.59 25.56
N SER A 5 20.95 -39.49 24.59
CA SER A 5 21.40 -39.29 23.21
C SER A 5 20.66 -40.26 22.29
N THR A 6 19.39 -39.95 22.01
CA THR A 6 18.68 -40.55 20.86
C THR A 6 18.92 -39.63 19.66
N PRO A 7 19.57 -40.11 18.59
CA PRO A 7 19.83 -39.29 17.41
C PRO A 7 18.53 -39.15 16.63
N LEU A 8 18.07 -37.91 16.44
CA LEU A 8 16.99 -37.62 15.51
C LEU A 8 17.54 -37.90 14.10
N ALA A 9 17.07 -39.00 13.51
CA ALA A 9 17.45 -39.44 12.18
C ALA A 9 17.27 -38.31 11.16
N THR A 10 18.39 -37.86 10.60
CA THR A 10 18.46 -37.00 9.43
C THR A 10 18.26 -37.80 8.14
N ALA A 11 17.49 -37.21 7.20
CA ALA A 11 17.39 -37.45 5.75
C ALA A 11 16.13 -38.21 5.26
N PRO A 12 15.48 -37.82 4.12
CA PRO A 12 16.17 -37.41 2.89
C PRO A 12 15.66 -36.14 2.18
N GLY A 13 16.61 -35.42 1.58
CA GLY A 13 16.56 -34.91 0.20
C GLY A 13 15.41 -33.99 -0.25
N ASN A 14 15.79 -32.77 -0.62
CA ASN A 14 15.23 -32.01 -1.75
C ASN A 14 13.96 -31.17 -1.50
N ALA A 15 13.60 -30.87 -0.25
CA ALA A 15 12.58 -29.85 0.00
C ALA A 15 13.24 -28.46 -0.13
N GLU A 16 13.00 -27.76 -1.24
CA GLU A 16 13.32 -26.32 -1.34
C GLU A 16 12.86 -25.62 -0.06
N ASP A 17 13.76 -24.86 0.57
CA ASP A 17 13.49 -24.06 1.76
C ASP A 17 12.11 -23.39 1.63
N PRO A 18 11.20 -23.54 2.61
CA PRO A 18 9.86 -22.96 2.53
C PRO A 18 9.88 -21.47 2.16
N ILE A 19 10.92 -20.72 2.53
CA ILE A 19 11.13 -19.32 2.15
C ILE A 19 11.37 -19.19 0.63
N VAL A 20 12.19 -20.06 0.05
CA VAL A 20 12.51 -20.09 -1.40
C VAL A 20 11.27 -20.48 -2.22
N ARG A 21 10.46 -21.43 -1.73
CA ARG A 21 9.20 -21.81 -2.38
C ARG A 21 8.18 -20.67 -2.36
N ASN A 22 8.05 -19.97 -1.23
CA ASN A 22 7.12 -18.84 -1.09
C ASN A 22 7.54 -17.64 -1.96
N THR A 23 8.84 -17.30 -1.95
CA THR A 23 9.37 -16.23 -2.81
C THR A 23 9.21 -16.55 -4.29
N ARG A 24 9.46 -17.80 -4.72
CA ARG A 24 9.19 -18.20 -6.11
C ARG A 24 7.69 -18.13 -6.44
N ALA A 25 6.81 -18.52 -5.52
CA ALA A 25 5.37 -18.42 -5.73
C ALA A 25 4.91 -16.95 -5.89
N VAL A 26 5.40 -16.04 -5.04
CA VAL A 26 5.14 -14.59 -5.15
C VAL A 26 5.72 -14.02 -6.45
N ALA A 27 6.93 -14.41 -6.83
CA ALA A 27 7.55 -13.97 -8.08
C ALA A 27 6.78 -14.46 -9.32
N LEU A 28 6.26 -15.69 -9.32
CA LEU A 28 5.44 -16.24 -10.40
C LEU A 28 4.07 -15.54 -10.49
N LEU A 29 3.46 -15.23 -9.35
CA LEU A 29 2.21 -14.45 -9.27
C LEU A 29 2.41 -13.03 -9.80
N ALA A 30 3.45 -12.32 -9.33
CA ALA A 30 3.81 -10.99 -9.81
C ALA A 30 4.09 -10.99 -11.32
N LYS A 31 4.78 -12.01 -11.83
CA LYS A 31 5.03 -12.18 -13.26
C LYS A 31 3.75 -12.45 -14.07
N ARG A 32 2.81 -13.25 -13.55
CA ARG A 32 1.49 -13.44 -14.19
C ARG A 32 0.68 -12.14 -14.21
N SER A 33 0.69 -11.38 -13.11
CA SER A 33 0.03 -10.07 -13.05
C SER A 33 0.65 -9.08 -14.02
N ALA A 34 1.97 -9.13 -14.25
CA ALA A 34 2.64 -8.32 -15.25
C ALA A 34 2.26 -8.71 -16.69
N LEU A 35 2.06 -10.00 -16.97
CA LEU A 35 1.64 -10.49 -18.30
C LEU A 35 0.18 -10.18 -18.63
N GLN A 36 -0.68 -9.96 -17.62
CA GLN A 36 -2.07 -9.54 -17.81
C GLN A 36 -2.26 -8.02 -17.94
N ARG A 37 -1.19 -7.21 -17.88
CA ARG A 37 -1.32 -5.77 -18.07
C ARG A 37 -1.60 -5.47 -19.54
N SER A 38 -2.72 -4.78 -19.79
CA SER A 38 -3.03 -4.16 -21.07
C SER A 38 -1.87 -3.29 -21.55
N ALA A 39 -1.59 -3.27 -22.87
CA ALA A 39 -0.59 -2.37 -23.46
C ALA A 39 -0.84 -0.89 -23.07
N PHE A 40 -2.11 -0.53 -22.86
CA PHE A 40 -2.51 0.78 -22.35
C PHE A 40 -2.01 1.02 -20.92
N ALA A 41 -2.04 0.01 -20.05
CA ALA A 41 -1.56 0.13 -18.67
C ALA A 41 -0.05 0.41 -18.60
N LEU A 42 0.75 -0.17 -19.51
CA LEU A 42 2.20 0.12 -19.58
C LEU A 42 2.48 1.58 -19.99
N VAL A 43 1.68 2.11 -20.92
CA VAL A 43 1.76 3.53 -21.32
C VAL A 43 1.31 4.43 -20.16
N CYS A 44 0.20 4.10 -19.51
CA CYS A 44 -0.27 4.81 -18.32
C CYS A 44 0.79 4.85 -17.21
N ASP A 45 1.44 3.73 -16.88
CA ASP A 45 2.47 3.70 -15.84
C ASP A 45 3.66 4.60 -16.17
N ARG A 46 4.08 4.63 -17.44
CA ARG A 46 5.16 5.50 -17.92
C ARG A 46 4.80 6.98 -17.80
N VAL A 47 3.58 7.32 -18.20
CA VAL A 47 3.06 8.68 -18.18
C VAL A 47 2.83 9.12 -16.74
N THR A 48 2.22 8.30 -15.89
CA THR A 48 1.97 8.59 -14.47
C THR A 48 3.27 8.87 -13.69
N TYR A 49 4.35 8.14 -13.94
CA TYR A 49 5.65 8.43 -13.33
C TYR A 49 6.24 9.77 -13.79
N SER A 50 5.99 10.13 -15.05
CA SER A 50 6.55 11.32 -15.68
C SER A 50 5.78 12.60 -15.32
N VAL A 51 4.45 12.52 -15.23
CA VAL A 51 3.56 13.67 -14.98
C VAL A 51 3.72 14.27 -13.59
N GLY A 52 4.07 13.47 -12.58
CA GLY A 52 4.26 13.94 -11.20
C GLY A 52 5.64 14.52 -10.88
N THR A 53 6.59 14.53 -11.83
CA THR A 53 7.99 14.91 -11.57
C THR A 53 8.27 16.32 -12.07
N THR A 54 9.20 17.03 -11.42
CA THR A 54 9.72 18.36 -11.84
C THR A 54 10.21 18.39 -13.30
N ALA A 55 10.60 17.24 -13.86
CA ALA A 55 10.97 17.07 -15.25
C ALA A 55 9.83 17.43 -16.24
N SER A 56 8.58 17.07 -15.93
CA SER A 56 7.43 17.41 -16.79
C SER A 56 7.21 18.91 -16.86
N LEU A 57 7.35 19.60 -15.71
CA LEU A 57 7.22 21.06 -15.65
C LEU A 57 8.28 21.76 -16.50
N ILE A 58 9.54 21.33 -16.42
CA ILE A 58 10.64 21.89 -17.21
C ILE A 58 10.42 21.63 -18.70
N LEU A 59 9.98 20.42 -19.08
CA LEU A 59 9.68 20.09 -20.47
C LEU A 59 8.60 21.01 -21.05
N HIS A 60 7.50 21.24 -20.34
CA HIS A 60 6.43 22.15 -20.78
C HIS A 60 6.92 23.60 -20.85
N ALA A 61 7.70 24.07 -19.87
CA ALA A 61 8.28 25.41 -19.91
C ALA A 61 9.19 25.63 -21.12
N LEU A 62 10.03 24.64 -21.46
CA LEU A 62 10.87 24.67 -22.65
C LEU A 62 10.05 24.61 -23.94
N TRP A 63 9.03 23.76 -23.99
CA TRP A 63 8.11 23.67 -25.13
C TRP A 63 7.40 24.99 -25.40
N PHE A 64 6.82 25.62 -24.37
CA PHE A 64 6.17 26.93 -24.49
C PHE A 64 7.14 28.02 -24.93
N SER A 65 8.33 28.05 -24.32
CA SER A 65 9.37 29.03 -24.69
C SER A 65 9.82 28.85 -26.14
N CYS A 66 9.98 27.61 -26.59
CA CYS A 66 10.31 27.27 -27.97
C CYS A 66 9.20 27.72 -28.93
N TRP A 67 7.93 27.44 -28.61
CA TRP A 67 6.79 27.83 -29.44
C TRP A 67 6.69 29.34 -29.60
N VAL A 68 6.78 30.09 -28.50
CA VAL A 68 6.73 31.56 -28.51
C VAL A 68 7.90 32.13 -29.30
N THR A 69 9.11 31.60 -29.10
CA THR A 69 10.31 32.06 -29.83
C THR A 69 10.21 31.77 -31.32
N ALA A 70 9.77 30.57 -31.71
CA ALA A 70 9.58 30.20 -33.11
C ALA A 70 8.56 31.14 -33.80
N ASN A 71 7.47 31.45 -33.11
CA ASN A 71 6.42 32.33 -33.62
C ASN A 71 6.86 33.80 -33.72
N ALA A 72 7.77 34.24 -32.84
CA ALA A 72 8.35 35.59 -32.89
C ALA A 72 9.41 35.77 -33.99
N VAL A 73 10.12 34.69 -34.37
CA VAL A 73 11.20 34.74 -35.37
C VAL A 73 10.69 34.49 -36.79
N LEU A 74 9.56 33.81 -36.96
CA LEU A 74 8.99 33.53 -38.28
C LEU A 74 8.40 34.80 -38.92
N PRO A 75 8.69 35.10 -40.20
CA PRO A 75 8.16 36.27 -40.90
C PRO A 75 6.64 36.22 -41.11
N THR A 76 6.06 35.01 -41.09
CA THR A 76 4.62 34.78 -41.06
C THR A 76 4.28 33.99 -39.79
N PRO A 77 3.71 34.64 -38.76
CA PRO A 77 3.37 33.95 -37.51
C PRO A 77 2.33 32.86 -37.78
N PHE A 78 2.66 31.62 -37.43
CA PHE A 78 1.78 30.47 -37.63
C PHE A 78 0.60 30.46 -36.65
N ASP A 79 0.80 30.99 -35.43
CA ASP A 79 -0.23 31.07 -34.39
C ASP A 79 -0.25 32.50 -33.81
N PRO A 80 -0.88 33.47 -34.51
CA PRO A 80 -0.89 34.86 -34.07
C PRO A 80 -1.45 35.02 -32.65
N PHE A 81 -0.98 36.03 -31.93
CA PHE A 81 -1.57 36.39 -30.63
C PHE A 81 -3.09 36.55 -30.81
N PRO A 82 -3.94 35.79 -30.10
CA PRO A 82 -3.78 35.24 -28.75
C PRO A 82 -3.35 33.74 -28.63
N PHE A 83 -2.68 33.16 -29.62
CA PHE A 83 -2.23 31.74 -29.63
C PHE A 83 -3.38 30.72 -29.50
N SER A 84 -4.35 30.78 -30.43
CA SER A 84 -5.52 29.91 -30.39
C SER A 84 -5.19 28.43 -30.55
N LEU A 85 -4.16 28.08 -31.35
CA LEU A 85 -3.76 26.68 -31.54
C LEU A 85 -3.09 26.11 -30.29
N LEU A 86 -2.13 26.85 -29.72
CA LEU A 86 -1.47 26.45 -28.48
C LEU A 86 -2.49 26.26 -27.35
N THR A 87 -3.41 27.22 -27.17
CA THR A 87 -4.44 27.15 -26.12
C THR A 87 -5.35 25.93 -26.30
N SER A 88 -5.73 25.62 -27.54
CA SER A 88 -6.57 24.46 -27.84
C SER A 88 -5.85 23.14 -27.49
N ILE A 89 -4.57 23.02 -27.87
CA ILE A 89 -3.76 21.82 -27.58
C ILE A 89 -3.55 21.67 -26.07
N VAL A 90 -3.15 22.75 -25.38
CA VAL A 90 -2.89 22.72 -23.93
C VAL A 90 -4.15 22.40 -23.14
N SER A 91 -5.32 22.92 -23.55
CA SER A 91 -6.58 22.61 -22.85
C SER A 91 -6.94 21.13 -22.97
N LEU A 92 -6.75 20.52 -24.15
CA LEU A 92 -6.94 19.09 -24.34
C LEU A 92 -5.93 18.28 -23.53
N GLU A 93 -4.66 18.67 -23.56
CA GLU A 93 -3.59 18.03 -22.78
C GLU A 93 -3.87 18.09 -21.27
N ALA A 94 -4.35 19.22 -20.76
CA ALA A 94 -4.70 19.40 -19.35
C ALA A 94 -5.82 18.44 -18.90
N ILE A 95 -6.81 18.16 -19.76
CA ILE A 95 -7.85 17.15 -19.47
C ILE A 95 -7.22 15.76 -19.35
N PHE A 96 -6.34 15.37 -20.28
CA PHE A 96 -5.62 14.09 -20.20
C PHE A 96 -4.77 13.99 -18.94
N LEU A 97 -3.99 15.03 -18.61
CA LEU A 97 -3.17 15.08 -17.40
C LEU A 97 -4.04 14.94 -16.14
N SER A 98 -5.16 15.65 -16.08
CA SER A 98 -6.10 15.57 -14.95
C SER A 98 -6.66 14.15 -14.80
N LEU A 99 -7.03 13.49 -15.90
CA LEU A 99 -7.50 12.10 -15.88
C LEU A 99 -6.39 11.12 -15.44
N PHE A 100 -5.16 11.31 -15.92
CA PHE A 100 -4.01 10.49 -15.49
C PHE A 100 -3.72 10.66 -14.00
N VAL A 101 -3.76 11.91 -13.52
CA VAL A 101 -3.59 12.23 -12.09
C VAL A 101 -4.69 11.57 -11.28
N LEU A 102 -5.96 11.72 -11.68
CA LEU A 102 -7.09 11.11 -10.98
C LEU A 102 -7.00 9.59 -10.96
N ASN A 103 -6.63 8.95 -12.07
CA ASN A 103 -6.43 7.51 -12.12
C ASN A 103 -5.27 7.06 -11.22
N SER A 104 -4.18 7.83 -11.15
CA SER A 104 -3.07 7.56 -10.25
C SER A 104 -3.49 7.72 -8.79
N GLN A 105 -4.24 8.76 -8.46
CA GLN A 105 -4.78 8.98 -7.12
C GLN A 105 -5.72 7.83 -6.72
N ASN A 106 -6.66 7.46 -7.58
CA ASN A 106 -7.58 6.34 -7.33
C ASN A 106 -6.83 5.03 -7.07
N ARG A 107 -5.75 4.75 -7.82
CA ARG A 107 -4.90 3.58 -7.56
C ARG A 107 -4.21 3.67 -6.19
N LEU A 108 -3.62 4.82 -5.86
CA LEU A 108 -2.95 5.03 -4.57
C LEU A 108 -3.93 4.91 -3.39
N THR A 109 -5.15 5.44 -3.53
CA THR A 109 -6.22 5.31 -2.53
C THR A 109 -6.59 3.84 -2.33
N ARG A 110 -6.84 3.08 -3.41
CA ARG A 110 -7.15 1.65 -3.31
C ARG A 110 -6.05 0.84 -2.63
N ASP A 111 -4.79 1.11 -2.98
CA ASP A 111 -3.65 0.44 -2.36
C ASP A 111 -3.52 0.82 -0.87
N SER A 112 -3.81 2.08 -0.52
CA SER A 112 -3.82 2.58 0.86
C SER A 112 -4.94 1.92 1.69
N ASP A 113 -6.15 1.83 1.14
CA ASP A 113 -7.30 1.22 1.80
C ASP A 113 -7.06 -0.27 2.07
N GLN A 114 -6.47 -0.99 1.11
CA GLN A 114 -6.10 -2.40 1.29
C GLN A 114 -5.05 -2.56 2.41
N ARG A 115 -4.05 -1.68 2.47
CA ARG A 115 -3.04 -1.70 3.55
C ARG A 115 -3.69 -1.43 4.89
N ALA A 116 -4.54 -0.42 5.00
CA ALA A 116 -5.26 -0.09 6.22
C ALA A 116 -6.12 -1.27 6.71
N GLN A 117 -6.78 -2.01 5.81
CA GLN A 117 -7.56 -3.19 6.18
C GLN A 117 -6.69 -4.34 6.70
N ILE A 118 -5.49 -4.53 6.12
CA ILE A 118 -4.53 -5.55 6.60
C ILE A 118 -3.99 -5.15 7.97
N ASP A 119 -3.59 -3.88 8.12
CA ASP A 119 -3.06 -3.36 9.38
C ASP A 119 -4.08 -3.50 10.52
N LEU A 120 -5.36 -3.20 10.24
CA LEU A 120 -6.45 -3.41 11.20
C LEU A 120 -6.58 -4.89 11.61
N GLN A 121 -6.55 -5.81 10.64
CA GLN A 121 -6.64 -7.25 10.93
C GLN A 121 -5.47 -7.75 11.76
N VAL A 122 -4.25 -7.33 11.43
CA VAL A 122 -3.04 -7.68 12.20
C VAL A 122 -3.15 -7.13 13.62
N ASN A 123 -3.64 -5.89 13.79
CA ASN A 123 -3.81 -5.31 15.11
C ASN A 123 -4.84 -6.08 15.95
N LEU A 124 -6.01 -6.43 15.38
CA LEU A 124 -7.02 -7.23 16.08
C LEU A 124 -6.52 -8.62 16.45
N LEU A 125 -5.75 -9.27 15.58
CA LEU A 125 -5.13 -10.56 15.88
C LEU A 125 -4.11 -10.43 17.02
N ALA A 126 -3.25 -9.41 16.97
CA ALA A 126 -2.27 -9.14 18.02
C ALA A 126 -2.93 -8.84 19.38
N GLU A 127 -4.05 -8.11 19.38
CA GLU A 127 -4.84 -7.88 20.60
C GLU A 127 -5.43 -9.19 21.15
N GLN A 128 -5.98 -10.06 20.29
CA GLN A 128 -6.49 -11.37 20.71
C GLN A 128 -5.40 -12.27 21.29
N GLU A 129 -4.23 -12.32 20.63
CA GLU A 129 -3.06 -13.06 21.12
C GLU A 129 -2.58 -12.49 22.46
N MET A 130 -2.53 -11.17 22.62
CA MET A 130 -2.19 -10.52 23.88
C MET A 130 -3.18 -10.90 24.99
N THR A 131 -4.50 -10.84 24.73
CA THR A 131 -5.52 -11.25 25.71
C THR A 131 -5.38 -12.72 26.08
N LEU A 132 -5.06 -13.59 25.12
CA LEU A 132 -4.83 -15.00 25.38
C LEU A 132 -3.60 -15.21 26.26
N VAL A 133 -2.50 -14.50 25.99
CA VAL A 133 -1.31 -14.52 26.84
C VAL A 133 -1.62 -14.01 28.25
N LEU A 134 -2.36 -12.91 28.40
CA LEU A 134 -2.77 -12.39 29.71
C LEU A 134 -3.65 -13.39 30.47
N ARG A 135 -4.60 -14.05 29.80
CA ARG A 135 -5.45 -15.09 30.39
C ARG A 135 -4.62 -16.31 30.82
N MET A 136 -3.68 -16.75 29.99
CA MET A 136 -2.77 -17.86 30.34
C MET A 136 -1.88 -17.50 31.53
N LEU A 137 -1.36 -16.26 31.60
CA LEU A 137 -0.58 -15.78 32.74
C LEU A 137 -1.41 -15.76 34.02
N ARG A 138 -2.65 -15.26 33.97
CA ARG A 138 -3.59 -15.32 35.11
C ARG A 138 -3.81 -16.75 35.58
N ASP A 139 -4.09 -17.66 34.66
CA ASP A 139 -4.36 -19.06 34.99
C ASP A 139 -3.13 -19.76 35.61
N LEU A 140 -1.91 -19.38 35.20
CA LEU A 140 -0.67 -19.82 35.83
C LEU A 140 -0.48 -19.25 37.24
N CYS A 141 -0.69 -17.94 37.44
CA CYS A 141 -0.63 -17.32 38.76
C CYS A 141 -1.62 -17.95 39.75
N ALA A 142 -2.86 -18.21 39.29
CA ALA A 142 -3.89 -18.87 40.09
C ALA A 142 -3.51 -20.30 40.51
N ARG A 143 -2.85 -21.07 39.64
CA ARG A 143 -2.36 -22.43 39.96
C ARG A 143 -1.14 -22.42 40.87
N ALA A 144 -0.31 -21.38 40.79
CA ALA A 144 0.91 -21.24 41.58
C ALA A 144 0.67 -20.62 42.97
N ASP A 145 -0.58 -20.24 43.30
CA ASP A 145 -0.98 -19.54 44.54
C ASP A 145 -0.24 -18.20 44.74
N ILE A 146 0.12 -17.55 43.64
CA ILE A 146 0.80 -16.26 43.64
C ILE A 146 -0.26 -15.16 43.49
N ALA A 147 -0.24 -14.18 44.39
CA ALA A 147 -1.13 -13.02 44.32
C ALA A 147 -0.98 -12.32 42.96
N VAL A 148 -2.08 -12.22 42.21
CA VAL A 148 -2.11 -11.53 40.92
C VAL A 148 -1.89 -10.03 41.18
N PRO A 149 -0.87 -9.39 40.58
CA PRO A 149 -0.66 -7.96 40.73
C PRO A 149 -1.84 -7.17 40.14
N GLU A 150 -2.27 -6.10 40.82
CA GLU A 150 -3.44 -5.27 40.43
C GLU A 150 -3.41 -4.86 38.96
N GLY A 151 -2.23 -4.52 38.41
CA GLY A 151 -2.06 -4.13 37.01
C GLY A 151 -2.39 -5.21 35.98
N LEU A 152 -2.30 -6.51 36.32
CA LEU A 152 -2.71 -7.59 35.42
C LEU A 152 -4.24 -7.70 35.36
N THR A 153 -4.91 -7.48 36.49
CA THR A 153 -6.38 -7.50 36.60
C THR A 153 -7.00 -6.32 35.84
N GLU A 154 -6.35 -5.15 35.87
CA GLU A 154 -6.77 -3.97 35.13
C GLU A 154 -6.62 -4.14 33.61
N LEU A 155 -5.47 -4.65 33.14
CA LEU A 155 -5.26 -4.97 31.72
C LEU A 155 -6.28 -6.01 31.21
N LEU A 156 -6.58 -7.05 31.99
CA LEU A 156 -7.60 -8.04 31.63
C LEU A 156 -9.02 -7.46 31.46
N HIS A 157 -9.30 -6.32 32.09
CA HIS A 157 -10.59 -5.64 31.98
C HIS A 157 -10.64 -4.65 30.80
N GLU A 158 -9.47 -4.25 30.27
CA GLU A 158 -9.33 -3.29 29.17
C GLU A 158 -9.18 -3.98 27.79
N VAL A 159 -8.55 -5.17 27.71
CA VAL A 159 -8.33 -5.89 26.42
C VAL A 159 -9.51 -6.77 25.96
N ASP A 160 -10.75 -6.34 26.25
CA ASP A 160 -11.93 -7.02 25.71
C ASP A 160 -12.19 -6.49 24.28
N VAL A 161 -11.54 -7.12 23.31
CA VAL A 161 -11.61 -6.81 21.86
C VAL A 161 -13.05 -6.65 21.37
N GLU A 162 -13.99 -7.37 21.98
CA GLU A 162 -15.42 -7.33 21.67
C GLU A 162 -16.07 -6.00 22.09
N LYS A 163 -15.57 -5.37 23.16
CA LYS A 163 -16.03 -4.07 23.66
C LYS A 163 -15.45 -2.91 22.86
N VAL A 164 -14.19 -3.02 22.41
CA VAL A 164 -13.57 -2.01 21.53
C VAL A 164 -14.21 -2.05 20.14
N ALA A 165 -14.39 -3.24 19.55
CA ALA A 165 -15.07 -3.40 18.27
C ALA A 165 -16.54 -2.96 18.32
N ALA A 166 -17.27 -3.28 19.40
CA ALA A 166 -18.65 -2.83 19.58
C ALA A 166 -18.77 -1.31 19.80
N THR A 167 -17.79 -0.69 20.48
CA THR A 167 -17.75 0.77 20.65
C THR A 167 -17.46 1.48 19.34
N VAL A 168 -16.50 1.00 18.55
CA VAL A 168 -16.17 1.59 17.23
C VAL A 168 -17.33 1.43 16.24
N ALA A 169 -17.98 0.27 16.19
CA ALA A 169 -19.16 0.05 15.34
C ALA A 169 -20.38 0.90 15.73
N ARG A 170 -20.47 1.31 17.00
CA ARG A 170 -21.58 2.11 17.53
C ARG A 170 -21.33 3.62 17.42
N GLU A 171 -20.08 4.03 17.30
CA GLU A 171 -19.64 5.44 17.18
C GLU A 171 -19.34 5.87 15.72
N LEU A 172 -19.35 4.96 14.75
CA LEU A 172 -19.24 5.32 13.33
C LEU A 172 -20.61 5.78 12.80
N PRO A 173 -20.83 7.08 12.55
CA PRO A 173 -22.02 7.51 11.82
C PRO A 173 -21.98 6.90 10.43
N GLU A 174 -23.11 6.35 9.96
CA GLU A 174 -23.31 6.05 8.54
C GLU A 174 -23.11 7.34 7.74
N GLN A 175 -21.89 7.56 7.22
CA GLN A 175 -21.62 8.70 6.37
C GLN A 175 -22.04 8.35 4.94
N SER A 176 -23.25 8.82 4.63
CA SER A 176 -23.88 8.98 3.32
C SER A 176 -23.02 9.77 2.33
#